data_AF-A0A3N9N6U5-F1
#
_entry.id   AF-A0A3N9N6U5-F1
#
_cell.length_a   1.000
_cell.length_b   1.000
_cell.length_c   1.000
_cell.angle_alpha   90.00
_cell.angle_beta   90.00
_cell.angle_gamma   90.00
#
_symmetry.space_group_name_H-M   'P 1'
#
loop_
_entity.id
_entity.type
_entity.pdbx_description
1 polymer ?
#
loop_
_entity_poly.entity_id
_entity_poly.type
_entity_poly.pdbx_seq_one_letter_code
_entity_poly.pdbx_strand_id
1 'polypeptide(L)'
;MRLFQNSRFIILLILLAGSTCLAFDHEYTEYAGLLSKYVDQGRVDYAAMLNDRQPLDNFLRECSEVAFDEYKTFSRARQICFLTNLYNASALALILSRYPVESIQDLGSPFTSPWNRKSVSLFNHKVGLGHIQHDILRPEFKEPRLHFAV
;
A
#
# COMPACT_ATOMS: atom_id res chain seq x y z
N MET A 1 23.31 69.57 0.84
CA MET A 1 24.27 68.54 1.29
C MET A 1 23.47 67.33 1.74
N ARG A 2 23.70 66.16 1.14
CA ARG A 2 22.77 65.02 1.06
C ARG A 2 22.63 64.24 2.37
N LEU A 3 21.41 63.77 2.59
CA LEU A 3 20.94 62.85 3.64
C LEU A 3 21.61 61.46 3.51
N PHE A 4 21.99 60.86 4.64
CA PHE A 4 22.40 59.45 4.80
C PHE A 4 21.90 59.00 6.18
N GLN A 5 21.44 57.77 6.48
CA GLN A 5 20.92 56.63 5.73
C GLN A 5 20.33 55.75 6.85
N ASN A 6 19.00 55.56 6.92
CA ASN A 6 18.41 54.65 7.90
C ASN A 6 18.41 53.23 7.34
N SER A 7 19.36 52.41 7.78
CA SER A 7 19.37 50.97 7.48
C SER A 7 18.23 50.28 8.22
N ARG A 8 17.13 50.01 7.50
CA ARG A 8 16.10 49.06 7.92
C ARG A 8 16.62 47.66 7.66
N PHE A 9 16.98 46.93 8.72
CA PHE A 9 17.18 45.48 8.65
C PHE A 9 15.83 44.82 8.35
N ILE A 10 15.66 44.29 7.13
CA ILE A 10 14.56 43.39 6.78
C ILE A 10 15.06 41.98 7.11
N ILE A 11 14.53 41.38 8.18
CA ILE A 11 14.73 39.97 8.48
C ILE A 11 13.75 39.18 7.59
N LEU A 12 14.27 38.54 6.54
CA LEU A 12 13.51 37.62 5.71
C LEU A 12 13.40 36.28 6.46
N LEU A 13 12.23 36.01 7.05
CA LEU A 13 11.94 34.74 7.70
C LEU A 13 11.58 33.71 6.61
N ILE A 14 12.56 32.92 6.17
CA ILE A 14 12.32 31.80 5.25
C ILE A 14 11.63 30.70 6.06
N LEU A 15 10.31 30.54 5.89
CA LEU A 15 9.61 29.33 6.31
C LEU A 15 10.13 28.17 5.45
N LEU A 16 11.05 27.37 5.99
CA LEU A 16 11.26 26.02 5.48
C LEU A 16 9.98 25.24 5.79
N ALA A 17 9.12 25.10 4.78
CA ALA A 17 8.14 24.02 4.75
C ALA A 17 8.93 22.71 4.60
N GLY A 18 9.42 22.18 5.74
CA GLY A 18 9.94 20.83 5.78
C GLY A 18 8.80 19.89 5.44
N SER A 19 8.92 19.15 4.33
CA SER A 19 8.06 17.99 4.11
C SER A 19 8.33 17.03 5.26
N THR A 20 7.41 16.94 6.22
CA THR A 20 7.42 15.84 7.17
C THR A 20 7.21 14.57 6.36
N CYS A 21 8.29 13.81 6.15
CA CYS A 21 8.17 12.42 5.77
C CYS A 21 7.53 11.74 6.98
N LEU A 22 6.20 11.55 6.93
CA LEU A 22 5.53 10.74 7.92
C LEU A 22 6.01 9.30 7.68
N ALA A 23 6.55 8.69 8.73
CA ALA A 23 6.95 7.30 8.68
C ALA A 23 5.73 6.41 8.38
N PHE A 24 5.95 5.32 7.64
CA PHE A 24 4.89 4.37 7.32
C PHE A 24 4.18 3.84 8.59
N ASP A 25 2.84 3.77 8.54
CA ASP A 25 2.05 3.22 9.65
C ASP A 25 2.21 1.70 9.75
N HIS A 26 3.04 1.27 10.70
CA HIS A 26 3.26 -0.14 10.96
C HIS A 26 2.15 -0.81 11.80
N GLU A 27 1.21 -0.05 12.34
CA GLU A 27 0.03 -0.58 13.04
C GLU A 27 -1.15 -0.80 12.09
N TYR A 28 -1.05 -0.33 10.84
CA TYR A 28 -2.03 -0.52 9.78
C TYR A 28 -3.45 -0.06 10.19
N THR A 29 -3.55 1.06 10.90
CA THR A 29 -4.77 1.46 11.63
C THR A 29 -5.97 1.62 10.70
N GLU A 30 -5.79 2.30 9.56
CA GLU A 30 -6.87 2.50 8.58
C GLU A 30 -7.27 1.18 7.91
N TYR A 31 -6.29 0.34 7.52
CA TYR A 31 -6.56 -0.96 6.92
C TYR A 31 -7.23 -1.93 7.90
N ALA A 32 -6.79 -1.96 9.16
CA ALA A 32 -7.41 -2.74 10.22
C ALA A 32 -8.85 -2.29 10.48
N GLY A 33 -9.13 -0.98 10.43
CA GLY A 33 -10.47 -0.42 10.50
C GLY A 33 -11.35 -0.86 9.33
N LEU A 34 -10.83 -0.81 8.10
CA LEU A 34 -11.51 -1.30 6.90
C LEU A 34 -11.89 -2.78 7.05
N LEU A 35 -10.92 -3.63 7.43
CA LEU A 35 -11.16 -5.07 7.60
C LEU A 35 -12.18 -5.33 8.71
N SER A 36 -12.08 -4.64 9.84
CA SER A 36 -13.04 -4.79 10.94
C SER A 36 -14.47 -4.40 10.55
N LYS A 37 -14.61 -3.47 9.61
CA LYS A 37 -15.92 -2.98 9.14
C LYS A 37 -16.57 -3.91 8.12
N TYR A 38 -15.78 -4.56 7.27
CA TYR A 38 -16.27 -5.29 6.09
C TYR A 38 -15.91 -6.77 6.03
N VAL A 39 -15.19 -7.29 7.02
CA VAL A 39 -14.84 -8.71 7.10
C VAL A 39 -15.43 -9.30 8.37
N ASP A 40 -16.26 -10.31 8.19
CA ASP A 40 -16.86 -11.08 9.28
C ASP A 40 -16.65 -12.58 9.06
N GLN A 41 -16.12 -13.26 10.08
CA GLN A 41 -15.81 -14.71 10.04
C GLN A 41 -15.06 -15.17 8.77
N GLY A 42 -14.13 -14.34 8.28
CA GLY A 42 -13.33 -14.62 7.08
C GLY A 42 -14.06 -14.39 5.75
N ARG A 43 -15.27 -13.82 5.77
CA ARG A 43 -16.03 -13.42 4.58
C ARG A 43 -16.01 -11.91 4.43
N VAL A 44 -15.85 -11.44 3.20
CA VAL A 44 -15.80 -10.02 2.87
C VAL A 44 -17.16 -9.58 2.33
N ASP A 45 -17.72 -8.51 2.86
CA ASP A 45 -18.84 -7.79 2.25
C ASP A 45 -18.32 -6.89 1.12
N TYR A 46 -18.10 -7.51 -0.05
CA TYR A 46 -17.57 -6.80 -1.23
C TYR A 46 -18.51 -5.70 -1.73
N ALA A 47 -19.83 -5.85 -1.57
CA ALA A 47 -20.79 -4.83 -2.01
C ALA A 47 -20.68 -3.58 -1.15
N ALA A 48 -20.64 -3.73 0.18
CA ALA A 48 -20.47 -2.61 1.09
C ALA A 48 -19.07 -1.98 0.96
N MET A 49 -18.02 -2.81 0.85
CA MET A 49 -16.65 -2.33 0.64
C MET A 49 -16.50 -1.57 -0.69
N LEU A 50 -17.19 -1.98 -1.76
CA LEU A 50 -17.17 -1.25 -3.03
C LEU A 50 -17.75 0.17 -2.89
N ASN A 51 -18.81 0.32 -2.09
CA ASN A 51 -19.45 1.61 -1.83
C ASN A 51 -18.62 2.52 -0.92
N ASP A 52 -17.71 1.95 -0.13
CA ASP A 52 -16.79 2.65 0.77
C ASP A 52 -15.34 2.26 0.47
N ARG A 53 -14.96 2.37 -0.81
CA ARG A 53 -13.67 1.92 -1.30
C ARG A 53 -12.50 2.80 -0.87
N GLN A 54 -12.76 4.06 -0.51
CA GLN A 54 -11.74 5.07 -0.27
C GLN A 54 -10.65 4.63 0.74
N PRO A 55 -10.97 3.97 1.88
CA PRO A 55 -9.93 3.54 2.82
C PRO A 55 -9.00 2.46 2.24
N LEU A 56 -9.50 1.60 1.36
CA LEU A 56 -8.67 0.63 0.65
C LEU A 56 -7.71 1.33 -0.32
N ASP A 57 -8.21 2.29 -1.09
CA ASP A 57 -7.40 3.03 -2.06
C ASP A 57 -6.34 3.91 -1.34
N ASN A 58 -6.67 4.47 -0.18
CA ASN A 58 -5.73 5.18 0.69
C ASN A 58 -4.59 4.27 1.14
N PHE A 59 -4.92 3.10 1.69
CA PHE A 59 -3.92 2.14 2.15
C PHE A 59 -2.99 1.68 1.03
N LEU A 60 -3.53 1.40 -0.17
CA LEU A 60 -2.74 1.03 -1.34
C LEU A 60 -1.84 2.18 -1.81
N ARG A 61 -2.30 3.42 -1.71
CA ARG A 61 -1.49 4.61 -2.02
C ARG A 61 -0.34 4.76 -1.02
N GLU A 62 -0.60 4.64 0.28
CA GLU A 62 0.44 4.69 1.32
C GLU A 62 1.51 3.61 1.09
N CYS A 63 1.09 2.38 0.80
CA CYS A 63 2.05 1.31 0.48
C CYS A 63 2.89 1.63 -0.77
N SER A 64 2.31 2.32 -1.75
CA SER A 64 3.01 2.69 -2.99
C SER A 64 4.06 3.79 -2.79
N GLU A 65 3.93 4.57 -1.72
CA GLU A 65 4.85 5.65 -1.36
C GLU A 65 6.09 5.12 -0.62
N VAL A 66 6.05 3.89 -0.07
CA VAL A 66 7.20 3.25 0.59
C VAL A 66 8.31 2.95 -0.41
N ALA A 67 9.45 3.61 -0.24
CA ALA A 67 10.65 3.36 -1.03
C ALA A 67 11.33 2.04 -0.62
N PHE A 68 12.07 1.43 -1.54
CA PHE A 68 12.81 0.19 -1.25
C PHE A 68 13.79 0.36 -0.09
N ASP A 69 14.54 1.48 -0.05
CA ASP A 69 15.51 1.75 1.01
C ASP A 69 14.83 1.87 2.39
N GLU A 70 13.66 2.50 2.45
CA GLU A 70 12.86 2.57 3.68
C GLU A 70 12.40 1.16 4.10
N TYR A 71 11.84 0.38 3.18
CA TYR A 71 11.42 -1.00 3.43
C TYR A 71 12.58 -1.87 3.95
N LYS A 72 13.81 -1.66 3.47
CA LYS A 72 14.99 -2.38 3.93
C LYS A 72 15.36 -2.06 5.39
N THR A 73 14.91 -0.92 5.93
CA THR A 73 15.07 -0.59 7.36
C THR A 73 14.06 -1.30 8.26
N PHE A 74 12.97 -1.83 7.71
CA PHE A 74 11.96 -2.55 8.48
C PHE A 74 12.55 -3.83 9.08
N SER A 75 12.11 -4.19 10.29
CA SER A 75 12.44 -5.49 10.85
C SER A 75 11.90 -6.60 9.94
N ARG A 76 12.51 -7.79 9.98
CA ARG A 76 12.05 -8.96 9.20
C ARG A 76 10.55 -9.22 9.37
N ALA A 77 10.02 -9.09 10.58
CA ALA A 77 8.60 -9.23 10.85
C ALA A 77 7.76 -8.15 10.15
N ARG A 78 8.18 -6.88 10.22
CA ARG A 78 7.50 -5.76 9.54
C ARG A 78 7.55 -5.88 8.02
N GLN A 79 8.63 -6.40 7.45
CA GLN A 79 8.75 -6.68 6.02
C GLN A 79 7.73 -7.73 5.56
N ILE A 80 7.58 -8.83 6.32
CA ILE A 80 6.59 -9.86 6.06
C ILE A 80 5.17 -9.28 6.16
N CYS A 81 4.88 -8.54 7.24
CA CYS A 81 3.56 -7.93 7.43
C CYS A 81 3.22 -6.95 6.30
N PHE A 82 4.17 -6.11 5.89
CA PHE A 82 3.99 -5.14 4.81
C PHE A 82 3.60 -5.84 3.50
N LEU A 83 4.40 -6.81 3.05
CA LEU A 83 4.14 -7.51 1.80
C LEU A 83 2.85 -8.34 1.84
N THR A 84 2.55 -8.95 2.99
CA THR A 84 1.32 -9.74 3.17
C THR A 84 0.08 -8.84 3.13
N ASN A 85 0.10 -7.71 3.84
CA ASN A 85 -1.02 -6.75 3.83
C ASN A 85 -1.18 -6.11 2.45
N LEU A 86 -0.10 -5.74 1.77
CA LEU A 86 -0.14 -5.21 0.41
C LEU A 86 -0.74 -6.23 -0.57
N TYR A 87 -0.33 -7.50 -0.47
CA TYR A 87 -0.91 -8.57 -1.29
C TYR A 87 -2.42 -8.71 -1.05
N ASN A 88 -2.85 -8.80 0.22
CA ASN A 88 -4.25 -9.00 0.57
C ASN A 88 -5.12 -7.80 0.17
N ALA A 89 -4.67 -6.57 0.42
CA ALA A 89 -5.35 -5.37 -0.04
C ALA A 89 -5.43 -5.29 -1.57
N SER A 90 -4.37 -5.69 -2.28
CA SER A 90 -4.37 -5.74 -3.74
C SER A 90 -5.32 -6.80 -4.29
N ALA A 91 -5.50 -7.92 -3.59
CA ALA A 91 -6.47 -8.95 -3.95
C ALA A 91 -7.91 -8.43 -3.82
N LEU A 92 -8.21 -7.74 -2.70
CA LEU A 92 -9.49 -7.05 -2.52
C LEU A 92 -9.74 -6.05 -3.67
N ALA A 93 -8.77 -5.19 -3.98
CA ALA A 93 -8.90 -4.22 -5.06
C ALA A 93 -9.09 -4.88 -6.44
N LEU A 94 -8.43 -6.02 -6.69
CA LEU A 94 -8.61 -6.79 -7.92
C LEU A 94 -10.04 -7.32 -8.04
N ILE A 95 -10.60 -7.91 -6.97
CA ILE A 95 -11.99 -8.38 -6.95
C ILE A 95 -12.96 -7.21 -7.16
N LEU A 96 -12.79 -6.12 -6.41
CA LEU A 96 -13.64 -4.93 -6.50
C LEU A 96 -13.58 -4.25 -7.87
N SER A 97 -12.52 -4.43 -8.65
CA SER A 97 -12.39 -3.83 -9.99
C SER A 97 -13.44 -4.34 -10.99
N ARG A 98 -14.06 -5.49 -10.71
CA ARG A 98 -15.05 -6.14 -11.59
C ARG A 98 -16.24 -6.74 -10.83
N TYR A 99 -16.39 -6.42 -9.55
CA TYR A 99 -17.48 -6.93 -8.73
C TYR A 99 -18.86 -6.58 -9.33
N PRO A 100 -19.86 -7.49 -9.32
CA PRO A 100 -19.80 -8.86 -8.78
C PRO A 100 -19.04 -9.84 -9.69
N VAL A 101 -18.28 -10.74 -9.08
CA VAL A 101 -17.61 -11.87 -9.74
C VAL A 101 -17.80 -13.15 -8.96
N GLU A 102 -17.90 -14.28 -9.67
CA GLU A 102 -18.04 -15.60 -9.05
C GLU A 102 -16.70 -16.09 -8.49
N SER A 103 -15.61 -15.88 -9.24
CA SER A 103 -14.26 -16.23 -8.82
C SER A 103 -13.25 -15.17 -9.22
N ILE A 104 -12.23 -14.96 -8.37
CA ILE A 104 -11.06 -14.14 -8.75
C ILE A 104 -10.33 -14.73 -9.96
N GLN A 105 -10.47 -16.04 -10.22
CA GLN A 105 -9.91 -16.70 -11.40
C GLN A 105 -10.53 -16.20 -12.71
N ASP A 106 -11.80 -15.77 -12.66
CA ASP A 106 -12.53 -15.25 -13.82
C ASP A 106 -12.01 -13.87 -14.25
N LEU A 107 -11.23 -13.23 -13.37
CA LEU A 107 -10.48 -12.02 -13.68
C LEU A 107 -9.22 -12.31 -14.49
N GLY A 108 -9.00 -13.52 -14.98
CA GLY A 108 -7.92 -13.89 -15.88
C GLY A 108 -8.25 -13.67 -17.35
N SER A 109 -7.46 -14.29 -18.21
CA SER A 109 -7.79 -14.65 -19.58
C SER A 109 -7.24 -16.07 -19.83
N PRO A 110 -7.60 -16.76 -20.93
CA PRO A 110 -7.11 -18.12 -21.19
C PRO A 110 -5.58 -18.27 -21.17
N PHE A 111 -4.84 -17.16 -21.37
CA PHE A 111 -3.38 -17.14 -21.40
C PHE A 111 -2.75 -16.31 -20.28
N THR A 112 -3.56 -15.65 -19.44
CA THR A 112 -3.07 -14.74 -18.40
C THR A 112 -3.78 -15.00 -17.09
N SER A 113 -3.02 -15.51 -16.11
CA SER A 113 -3.49 -15.62 -14.72
C SER A 113 -3.84 -14.23 -14.15
N PRO A 114 -4.95 -14.08 -13.40
CA PRO A 114 -5.29 -12.81 -12.75
C PRO A 114 -4.17 -12.29 -11.83
N TRP A 115 -3.45 -13.21 -11.16
CA TRP A 115 -2.32 -12.89 -10.28
C TRP A 115 -1.10 -12.34 -11.02
N ASN A 116 -1.00 -12.53 -12.34
CA ASN A 116 0.08 -12.01 -13.17
C ASN A 116 -0.22 -10.60 -13.74
N ARG A 117 -1.43 -10.07 -13.51
CA ARG A 117 -1.77 -8.71 -13.93
C ARG A 117 -0.97 -7.69 -13.12
N LYS A 118 -0.30 -6.76 -13.79
CA LYS A 118 0.54 -5.71 -13.17
C LYS A 118 -0.31 -4.60 -12.54
N SER A 119 -1.03 -4.90 -11.47
CA SER A 119 -1.93 -3.98 -10.77
C SER A 119 -1.32 -3.32 -9.53
N VAL A 120 -0.30 -3.93 -8.92
CA VAL A 120 0.26 -3.48 -7.65
C VAL A 120 1.42 -2.51 -7.88
N SER A 121 1.39 -1.35 -7.23
CA SER A 121 2.56 -0.46 -7.15
C SER A 121 3.46 -0.91 -6.00
N LEU A 122 4.71 -1.29 -6.30
CA LEU A 122 5.69 -1.70 -5.31
C LEU A 122 7.07 -1.16 -5.73
N PHE A 123 7.70 -0.35 -4.88
CA PHE A 123 9.03 0.22 -5.10
C PHE A 123 9.18 0.90 -6.48
N ASN A 124 8.24 1.77 -6.84
CA ASN A 124 8.16 2.44 -8.16
C ASN A 124 7.96 1.52 -9.38
N HIS A 125 7.66 0.24 -9.16
CA HIS A 125 7.35 -0.70 -10.23
C HIS A 125 5.88 -1.16 -10.16
N LYS A 126 5.34 -1.56 -11.33
CA LYS A 126 4.06 -2.26 -11.41
C LYS A 126 4.29 -3.77 -11.48
N VAL A 127 3.83 -4.48 -10.46
CA VAL A 127 3.99 -5.93 -10.31
C VAL A 127 2.62 -6.61 -10.16
N GLY A 128 2.59 -7.93 -10.36
CA GLY A 128 1.41 -8.74 -10.06
C GLY A 128 1.44 -9.28 -8.63
N LEU A 129 0.28 -9.73 -8.15
CA LEU A 129 0.17 -10.42 -6.86
C LEU A 129 1.07 -11.65 -6.80
N GLY A 130 1.16 -12.38 -7.92
CA GLY A 130 2.02 -13.55 -8.05
C GLY A 130 3.49 -13.24 -7.77
N HIS A 131 3.99 -12.07 -8.21
CA HIS A 131 5.36 -11.64 -7.96
C HIS A 131 5.63 -11.44 -6.46
N ILE A 132 4.73 -10.76 -5.75
CA ILE A 132 4.85 -10.51 -4.31
C ILE A 132 4.95 -11.85 -3.55
N GLN A 133 4.11 -12.82 -3.89
CA GLN A 133 4.10 -14.12 -3.24
C GLN A 133 5.28 -15.02 -3.66
N HIS A 134 5.47 -15.21 -4.96
CA HIS A 134 6.35 -16.24 -5.51
C HIS A 134 7.81 -15.82 -5.58
N ASP A 135 8.07 -14.54 -5.84
CA ASP A 135 9.41 -14.03 -6.12
C ASP A 135 10.01 -13.28 -4.93
N ILE A 136 9.17 -12.74 -4.03
CA ILE A 136 9.62 -11.99 -2.85
C ILE A 136 9.34 -12.79 -1.56
N LEU A 137 8.07 -12.97 -1.18
CA LEU A 137 7.69 -13.51 0.13
C LEU A 137 8.24 -14.92 0.39
N ARG A 138 7.96 -15.89 -0.49
CA ARG A 138 8.35 -17.28 -0.24
C ARG A 138 9.88 -17.49 -0.31
N PRO A 139 10.60 -16.96 -1.32
CA PRO A 139 12.04 -17.18 -1.42
C PRO A 139 12.82 -16.50 -0.29
N GLU A 140 12.44 -15.27 0.08
CA GLU A 140 13.21 -14.47 1.04
C GLU A 140 12.97 -14.92 2.49
N PHE A 141 11.72 -15.18 2.87
CA PHE A 141 11.39 -15.38 4.29
C PHE A 141 11.29 -16.84 4.72
N LYS A 142 10.97 -17.77 3.80
CA LYS A 142 10.84 -19.22 4.07
C LYS A 142 9.95 -19.53 5.29
N GLU A 143 8.90 -18.73 5.50
CA GLU A 143 7.96 -18.87 6.61
C GLU A 143 6.76 -19.73 6.17
N PRO A 144 6.53 -20.92 6.77
CA PRO A 144 5.44 -21.82 6.35
C PRO A 144 4.05 -21.21 6.46
N ARG A 145 3.85 -20.26 7.39
CA ARG A 145 2.57 -19.56 7.58
C ARG A 145 2.17 -18.70 6.38
N LEU A 146 3.12 -18.34 5.51
CA LEU A 146 2.85 -17.58 4.29
C LEU A 146 1.96 -18.35 3.30
N HIS A 147 1.88 -19.68 3.37
CA HIS A 147 0.94 -20.43 2.53
C HIS A 147 -0.54 -20.17 2.84
N PHE A 148 -0.83 -19.71 4.06
CA PHE A 148 -2.18 -19.39 4.49
C PHE A 148 -2.47 -17.89 4.36
N ALA A 149 -1.46 -17.05 4.54
CA ALA A 149 -1.62 -15.61 4.61
C ALA A 149 -1.78 -14.91 3.25
N VAL A 150 -1.45 -15.59 2.14
CA VAL A 150 -1.49 -15.08 0.75
C VAL A 150 -1.95 -16.14 -0.26
#